data_AF-A0A1T4ZZ22-F1
#
_entry.id   AF-A0A1T4ZZ22-F1
#
_cell.length_a   1.000
_cell.length_b   1.000
_cell.length_c   1.000
_cell.angle_alpha   90.00
_cell.angle_beta   90.00
_cell.angle_gamma   90.00
#
_symmetry.space_group_name_H-M   'P 1'
#
loop_
_entity.id
_entity.type
_entity.pdbx_description
1 polymer ?
#
loop_
_entity_poly.entity_id
_entity_poly.type
_entity_poly.pdbx_seq_one_letter_code
_entity_poly.pdbx_strand_id
1 'polypeptide(L)'
;MHLNTMKCLSLAALIAALPTLAVAAEPQGVWQGLIQQANSDVALRLTFAPQLVRLHFNEPLSCDVPARFLKADGDTLIYRFAPSVNGGRFCDGVLNHDLRIKVAAEPKRELDLVFDGPRSTWHGRLAPVTSP
;
A
#
# COMPACT_ATOMS: atom_id res chain seq x y z
N MET A 1 -3.79 -75.72 10.70
CA MET A 1 -5.14 -75.17 10.93
C MET A 1 -4.99 -73.69 11.29
N HIS A 2 -5.84 -72.86 10.68
CA HIS A 2 -5.95 -71.38 10.70
C HIS A 2 -5.80 -70.70 12.09
N LEU A 3 -5.50 -69.40 12.26
CA LEU A 3 -6.07 -68.21 11.60
C LEU A 3 -5.24 -66.93 11.93
N ASN A 4 -5.24 -65.97 11.00
CA ASN A 4 -4.73 -64.58 11.02
C ASN A 4 -4.99 -63.77 12.31
N THR A 5 -4.13 -62.78 12.62
CA THR A 5 -4.59 -61.41 12.99
C THR A 5 -3.54 -60.33 12.72
N MET A 6 -3.86 -59.41 11.80
CA MET A 6 -3.19 -58.13 11.51
C MET A 6 -3.41 -57.08 12.63
N LYS A 7 -2.57 -56.02 12.62
CA LYS A 7 -2.70 -54.62 13.19
C LYS A 7 -1.46 -54.32 14.06
N CYS A 8 -0.75 -53.19 13.98
CA CYS A 8 -1.14 -51.79 13.80
C CYS A 8 -0.08 -51.07 12.93
N LEU A 9 -0.47 -50.49 11.80
CA LEU A 9 -0.76 -49.05 11.64
C LEU A 9 0.44 -48.13 11.88
N SER A 10 1.15 -47.90 10.78
CA SER A 10 2.05 -46.79 10.52
C SER A 10 1.37 -45.45 10.83
N LEU A 11 1.91 -44.69 11.77
CA LEU A 11 1.43 -43.35 12.06
C LEU A 11 2.64 -42.45 12.34
N ALA A 12 2.99 -41.60 11.37
CA ALA A 12 3.57 -40.27 11.58
C ALA A 12 4.24 -39.78 10.28
N ALA A 13 3.58 -38.88 9.56
CA ALA A 13 4.19 -37.73 8.88
C ALA A 13 3.12 -36.97 8.10
N LEU A 14 2.12 -36.42 8.79
CA LEU A 14 1.30 -35.35 8.21
C LEU A 14 2.02 -34.03 8.53
N ILE A 15 3.06 -33.72 7.74
CA ILE A 15 3.66 -32.39 7.73
C ILE A 15 2.61 -31.48 7.13
N ALA A 16 1.86 -30.81 8.01
CA ALA A 16 0.89 -29.80 7.63
C ALA A 16 1.60 -28.69 6.85
N ALA A 17 1.39 -28.67 5.54
CA ALA A 17 1.67 -27.53 4.70
C ALA A 17 0.77 -26.39 5.16
N LEU A 18 1.25 -25.59 6.11
CA LEU A 18 0.61 -24.34 6.47
C LEU A 18 0.82 -23.39 5.29
N PRO A 19 -0.25 -22.90 4.64
CA PRO A 19 -0.10 -21.86 3.64
C PRO A 19 0.39 -20.61 4.37
N THR A 20 1.64 -20.23 4.15
CA THR A 20 2.13 -18.91 4.51
C THR A 20 1.33 -17.91 3.69
N LEU A 21 0.34 -17.28 4.31
CA LEU A 21 -0.32 -16.11 3.76
C LEU A 21 0.77 -15.06 3.55
N ALA A 22 1.19 -14.86 2.31
CA ALA A 22 2.03 -13.75 1.92
C ALA A 22 1.20 -12.48 2.08
N VAL A 23 1.19 -11.92 3.28
CA VAL A 23 0.68 -10.57 3.51
C VAL A 23 1.63 -9.64 2.75
N ALA A 24 1.11 -8.90 1.77
CA ALA A 24 1.88 -7.86 1.10
C ALA A 24 2.40 -6.90 2.18
N ALA A 25 3.72 -6.89 2.37
CA ALA A 25 4.34 -6.04 3.38
C ALA A 25 4.11 -4.57 3.02
N GLU A 26 3.77 -3.74 4.00
CA GLU A 26 3.65 -2.29 3.79
C GLU A 26 4.98 -1.74 3.25
N PRO A 27 4.96 -0.90 2.18
CA PRO A 27 6.14 -0.21 1.71
C PRO A 27 6.83 0.54 2.84
N GLN A 28 8.16 0.58 2.80
CA GLN A 28 8.96 1.27 3.80
C GLN A 28 9.73 2.43 3.16
N GLY A 29 10.09 3.42 3.97
CA GLY A 29 10.95 4.53 3.57
C GLY A 29 10.24 5.62 2.74
N VAL A 30 11.03 6.31 1.93
CA VAL A 30 10.58 7.47 1.14
C VAL A 30 10.41 7.07 -0.32
N TRP A 31 9.29 7.46 -0.92
CA TRP A 31 8.95 7.22 -2.32
C TRP A 31 8.62 8.54 -3.00
N GLN A 32 9.03 8.71 -4.24
CA GLN A 32 8.84 9.94 -5.01
C GLN A 32 8.49 9.65 -6.45
N GLY A 33 7.78 10.59 -7.07
CA GLY A 33 7.31 10.47 -8.45
C GLY A 33 6.26 11.53 -8.76
N LEU A 34 5.52 11.30 -9.83
CA LEU A 34 4.50 12.21 -10.32
C LEU A 34 3.12 11.60 -10.13
N ILE A 35 2.18 12.45 -9.72
CA ILE A 35 0.75 12.18 -9.79
C ILE A 35 0.14 13.07 -10.86
N GLN A 36 -0.91 12.56 -11.49
CA GLN A 36 -1.53 13.18 -12.64
C GLN A 36 -3.02 13.36 -12.39
N GLN A 37 -3.51 14.54 -12.74
CA GLN A 37 -4.92 14.83 -12.94
C GLN A 37 -5.08 15.42 -14.34
N ALA A 38 -5.79 14.71 -15.23
CA ALA A 38 -6.02 15.14 -16.60
C ALA A 38 -4.71 15.56 -17.31
N ASN A 39 -4.42 16.86 -17.38
CA ASN A 39 -3.23 17.43 -18.05
C ASN A 39 -2.24 18.10 -17.07
N SER A 40 -2.33 17.81 -15.78
CA SER A 40 -1.46 18.41 -14.75
C SER A 40 -0.68 17.34 -14.02
N ASP A 41 0.64 17.51 -14.01
CA ASP A 41 1.58 16.69 -13.26
C ASP A 41 1.96 17.42 -11.97
N VAL A 42 1.90 16.72 -10.85
CA VAL A 42 2.33 17.23 -9.54
C VAL A 42 3.32 16.25 -8.94
N ALA A 43 4.45 16.74 -8.48
CA ALA A 43 5.41 15.90 -7.77
C ALA A 43 4.87 15.54 -6.37
N LEU A 44 4.96 14.26 -6.03
CA LEU A 44 4.49 13.72 -4.76
C LEU A 44 5.64 12.99 -4.08
N ARG A 45 5.77 13.22 -2.77
CA ARG A 45 6.63 12.44 -1.89
C ARG A 45 5.79 11.73 -0.85
N LEU A 46 5.94 10.41 -0.77
CA LEU A 46 5.41 9.59 0.32
C LEU A 46 6.51 9.27 1.32
N THR A 47 6.18 9.34 2.60
CA THR A 47 7.02 8.81 3.68
C THR A 47 6.20 7.81 4.47
N PHE A 48 6.55 6.54 4.36
CA PHE A 48 5.88 5.46 5.10
C PHE A 48 6.39 5.37 6.53
N ALA A 49 5.46 5.19 7.45
CA ALA A 49 5.65 4.86 8.84
C ALA A 49 4.67 3.73 9.22
N PRO A 50 4.84 3.04 10.36
CA PRO A 50 3.90 1.99 10.76
C PRO A 50 2.46 2.51 10.79
N GLN A 51 1.57 1.90 9.98
CA GLN A 51 0.15 2.24 9.89
C GLN A 51 -0.18 3.68 9.43
N LEU A 52 0.79 4.39 8.87
CA LEU A 52 0.64 5.78 8.48
C LEU A 52 1.53 6.08 7.27
N VAL A 53 0.98 6.75 6.27
CA VAL A 53 1.77 7.36 5.20
C VAL A 53 1.61 8.88 5.26
N ARG A 54 2.71 9.61 5.20
CA ARG A 54 2.71 11.07 5.05
C ARG A 54 2.90 11.41 3.59
N LEU A 55 1.99 12.20 3.04
CA LEU A 55 2.02 12.69 1.67
C LEU A 55 2.42 14.16 1.67
N HIS A 56 3.43 14.50 0.89
CA HIS A 56 3.82 15.87 0.60
C HIS A 56 3.62 16.12 -0.90
N PHE A 57 2.62 16.93 -1.23
CA PHE A 57 2.37 17.39 -2.59
C PHE A 57 3.20 18.66 -2.81
N ASN A 58 4.07 18.64 -3.82
CA ASN A 58 4.85 19.80 -4.22
C ASN A 58 3.95 20.84 -4.94
N GLU A 59 4.58 21.90 -5.46
CA GLU A 59 3.92 22.89 -6.30
C GLU A 59 3.13 22.24 -7.45
N PRO A 60 1.92 22.76 -7.77
CA PRO A 60 1.31 23.97 -7.23
C PRO A 60 0.47 23.75 -5.95
N LEU A 61 0.40 22.52 -5.43
CA LEU A 61 -0.46 22.19 -4.29
C LEU A 61 0.19 22.53 -2.95
N SER A 62 1.50 22.31 -2.84
CA SER A 62 2.37 22.71 -1.73
C SER A 62 1.78 22.43 -0.34
N CYS A 63 1.33 21.20 -0.13
CA CYS A 63 0.63 20.81 1.09
C CYS A 63 0.95 19.38 1.55
N ASP A 64 0.76 19.16 2.85
CA ASP A 64 1.05 17.93 3.57
C ASP A 64 -0.23 17.33 4.15
N VAL A 65 -0.46 16.04 3.88
CA VAL A 65 -1.59 15.30 4.42
C VAL A 65 -1.16 13.90 4.87
N PRO A 66 -1.51 13.49 6.09
CA PRO A 66 -1.35 12.11 6.52
C PRO A 66 -2.49 11.22 6.02
N ALA A 67 -2.22 9.95 5.76
CA ALA A 67 -3.24 8.93 5.55
C ALA A 67 -2.97 7.71 6.45
N ARG A 68 -4.01 7.24 7.15
CA ARG A 68 -3.94 6.13 8.12
C ARG A 68 -4.27 4.83 7.44
N PHE A 69 -3.52 3.77 7.75
CA PHE A 69 -3.80 2.45 7.23
C PHE A 69 -5.18 1.96 7.69
N LEU A 70 -5.95 1.38 6.77
CA LEU A 70 -7.24 0.77 7.06
C LEU A 70 -7.16 -0.74 6.96
N LYS A 71 -6.74 -1.24 5.80
CA LYS A 71 -6.71 -2.66 5.46
C LYS A 71 -5.86 -2.94 4.23
N ALA A 72 -5.51 -4.21 4.06
CA ALA A 72 -5.03 -4.75 2.80
C ALA A 72 -6.19 -5.47 2.08
N ASP A 73 -6.22 -5.37 0.76
CA ASP A 73 -7.15 -6.06 -0.14
C ASP A 73 -6.35 -6.63 -1.33
N GLY A 74 -5.98 -7.91 -1.23
CA GLY A 74 -5.04 -8.53 -2.16
C GLY A 74 -3.66 -7.86 -2.13
N ASP A 75 -3.23 -7.34 -3.29
CA ASP A 75 -1.98 -6.60 -3.47
C ASP A 75 -2.13 -5.08 -3.29
N THR A 76 -3.32 -4.63 -2.86
CA THR A 76 -3.64 -3.22 -2.67
C THR A 76 -3.74 -2.88 -1.18
N LEU A 77 -3.00 -1.87 -0.76
CA LEU A 77 -3.09 -1.28 0.58
C LEU A 77 -4.03 -0.08 0.53
N ILE A 78 -4.96 -0.02 1.48
CA ILE A 78 -5.97 1.04 1.56
C ILE A 78 -5.69 1.89 2.80
N TYR A 79 -5.52 3.18 2.57
CA TYR A 79 -5.33 4.22 3.58
C TYR A 79 -6.48 5.23 3.53
N ARG A 80 -6.79 5.89 4.65
CA ARG A 80 -7.78 6.98 4.77
C ARG A 80 -7.05 8.29 4.99
N PHE A 81 -7.28 9.29 4.14
CA PHE A 81 -6.75 10.63 4.40
C PHE A 81 -7.33 11.21 5.70
N ALA A 82 -6.43 11.73 6.52
CA ALA A 82 -6.73 12.43 7.77
C ALA A 82 -6.59 13.95 7.55
N PRO A 83 -6.93 14.80 8.55
CA PRO A 83 -6.81 16.25 8.40
C PRO A 83 -5.40 16.69 7.95
N SER A 84 -5.36 17.64 7.01
CA SER A 84 -4.14 18.23 6.48
C SER A 84 -3.33 18.93 7.57
N VAL A 85 -2.01 19.05 7.39
CA VAL A 85 -1.12 19.68 8.38
C VAL A 85 -0.98 21.18 8.15
N ASN A 86 -0.74 21.59 6.91
CA ASN A 86 -0.57 22.98 6.48
C ASN A 86 -1.71 23.47 5.57
N GLY A 87 -2.78 22.68 5.41
CA GLY A 87 -4.01 23.12 4.77
C GLY A 87 -3.95 23.24 3.25
N GLY A 88 -4.93 23.98 2.72
CA GLY A 88 -5.06 24.27 1.30
C GLY A 88 -6.27 23.56 0.72
N ARG A 89 -7.01 24.25 -0.17
CA ARG A 89 -8.30 23.78 -0.70
C ARG A 89 -8.24 22.35 -1.28
N PHE A 90 -7.09 21.97 -1.83
CA PHE A 90 -6.86 20.61 -2.30
C PHE A 90 -6.72 19.60 -1.16
N CYS A 91 -5.72 19.77 -0.28
CA CYS A 91 -5.44 18.83 0.82
C CYS A 91 -6.59 18.74 1.83
N ASP A 92 -7.34 19.82 2.02
CA ASP A 92 -8.53 19.79 2.87
C ASP A 92 -9.66 18.98 2.24
N GLY A 93 -9.77 19.01 0.90
CA GLY A 93 -10.83 18.33 0.19
C GLY A 93 -10.54 16.86 -0.12
N VAL A 94 -9.35 16.33 0.20
CA VAL A 94 -9.10 14.88 0.20
C VAL A 94 -9.46 14.23 1.53
N LEU A 95 -9.85 15.01 2.54
CA LEU A 95 -10.23 14.48 3.85
C LEU A 95 -11.29 13.38 3.73
N ASN A 96 -11.08 12.26 4.44
CA ASN A 96 -11.93 11.08 4.43
C ASN A 96 -12.01 10.32 3.10
N HIS A 97 -11.28 10.72 2.06
CA HIS A 97 -11.11 9.90 0.86
C HIS A 97 -10.11 8.76 1.11
N ASP A 98 -10.26 7.68 0.34
CA ASP A 98 -9.38 6.52 0.39
C ASP A 98 -8.22 6.68 -0.60
N LEU A 99 -7.00 6.44 -0.13
CA LEU A 99 -5.80 6.28 -0.91
C LEU A 99 -5.53 4.78 -1.09
N ARG A 100 -5.45 4.34 -2.34
CA ARG A 100 -5.13 2.98 -2.73
C ARG A 100 -3.71 2.93 -3.26
N ILE A 101 -2.88 2.06 -2.70
CA ILE A 101 -1.49 1.88 -3.10
C ILE A 101 -1.30 0.42 -3.49
N LYS A 102 -0.83 0.18 -4.71
CA LYS A 102 -0.46 -1.13 -5.20
C LYS A 102 1.05 -1.20 -5.35
N VAL A 103 1.65 -2.22 -4.75
CA VAL A 103 3.10 -2.45 -4.85
C VAL A 103 3.36 -3.34 -6.06
N ALA A 104 4.14 -2.86 -7.02
CA ALA A 104 4.55 -3.68 -8.16
C ALA A 104 5.44 -4.83 -7.67
N ALA A 105 5.27 -6.00 -8.28
CA ALA A 105 6.11 -7.16 -7.98
C ALA A 105 7.56 -6.90 -8.43
N GLU A 106 8.51 -7.43 -7.65
CA GLU A 106 9.95 -7.42 -8.00
C GLU A 106 10.18 -7.96 -9.43
N PRO A 107 11.15 -7.43 -10.19
CA PRO A 107 12.25 -6.55 -9.77
C PRO A 107 11.93 -5.04 -9.81
N LYS A 108 10.72 -4.66 -10.23
CA LYS A 108 10.34 -3.24 -10.35
C LYS A 108 9.79 -2.77 -9.01
N ARG A 109 10.62 -2.09 -8.23
CA ARG A 109 10.16 -1.36 -7.03
C ARG A 109 9.44 -0.09 -7.46
N GLU A 110 8.18 -0.24 -7.82
CA GLU A 110 7.28 0.86 -8.19
C GLU A 110 6.02 0.77 -7.32
N LEU A 111 5.48 1.93 -6.94
CA LEU A 111 4.14 2.03 -6.35
C LEU A 111 3.22 2.71 -7.34
N ASP A 112 2.14 2.05 -7.70
CA ASP A 112 1.01 2.71 -8.35
C ASP A 112 0.03 3.17 -7.26
N LEU A 113 -0.46 4.40 -7.36
CA LEU A 113 -1.45 4.94 -6.44
C LEU A 113 -2.66 5.50 -7.16
N VAL A 114 -3.79 5.45 -6.46
CA VAL A 114 -5.06 6.03 -6.87
C VAL A 114 -5.78 6.61 -5.67
N PHE A 115 -6.35 7.81 -5.82
CA PHE A 115 -7.30 8.36 -4.87
C PHE A 115 -8.24 9.35 -5.54
N ASP A 116 -9.40 9.55 -4.93
CA ASP A 116 -10.32 10.60 -5.34
C ASP A 116 -9.95 11.90 -4.62
N GLY A 117 -9.70 12.95 -5.40
CA GLY A 117 -9.59 14.31 -4.92
C GLY A 117 -10.91 15.08 -5.05
N PRO A 118 -10.92 16.38 -4.69
CA PRO A 118 -12.15 17.17 -4.62
C PRO A 118 -12.90 17.32 -5.95
N ARG A 119 -12.18 17.14 -7.08
CA ARG A 119 -12.70 17.40 -8.44
C ARG A 119 -12.45 16.25 -9.42
N SER A 120 -11.66 15.25 -9.05
CA SER A 120 -11.21 14.21 -9.97
C SER A 120 -10.49 13.10 -9.23
N THR A 121 -10.37 11.94 -9.87
CA THR A 121 -9.43 10.90 -9.48
C THR A 121 -8.01 11.26 -9.91
N TRP A 122 -7.06 10.98 -9.03
CA TRP A 122 -5.63 11.14 -9.24
C TRP A 122 -4.97 9.77 -9.35
N HIS A 123 -4.00 9.68 -10.24
CA HIS A 123 -3.21 8.48 -10.46
C HIS A 123 -1.74 8.85 -10.38
N GLY A 124 -0.88 7.95 -9.92
CA GLY A 124 0.54 8.22 -9.99
C GLY A 124 1.38 6.99 -9.84
N ARG A 125 2.64 7.15 -10.21
CA ARG A 125 3.67 6.13 -10.05
C ARG A 125 4.85 6.71 -9.32
N LEU A 126 5.31 6.00 -8.30
CA LEU A 126 6.43 6.40 -7.46
C LEU A 126 7.51 5.33 -7.49
N ALA A 127 8.76 5.77 -7.40
CA ALA A 127 9.93 4.94 -7.19
C ALA A 127 10.49 5.18 -5.78
N PRO A 128 11.18 4.19 -5.18
CA PRO A 128 11.83 4.39 -3.90
C PRO A 128 12.96 5.39 -4.08
N VAL A 129 13.11 6.28 -3.11
CA VAL A 129 14.28 7.16 -3.06
C VAL A 129 15.43 6.33 -2.52
N THR A 130 16.33 5.91 -3.40
CA THR A 130 17.62 5.36 -2.96
C THR A 130 18.42 6.48 -2.31
N SER A 131 18.74 6.31 -1.03
CA SER A 131 19.72 7.20 -0.40
C SER A 131 21.06 7.05 -1.14
N PRO A 132 21.78 8.16 -1.41
CA PRO A 132 23.11 8.11 -2.01
C PRO A 132 24.12 7.38 -1.11
#